data_AF-A0A846U7Q0-F1
#
_entry.id   AF-A0A846U7Q0-F1
#
_cell.length_a   1.000
_cell.length_b   1.000
_cell.length_c   1.000
_cell.angle_alpha   90.00
_cell.angle_beta   90.00
_cell.angle_gamma   90.00
#
_symmetry.space_group_name_H-M   'P 1'
#
loop_
_entity.id
_entity.type
_entity.pdbx_description
1 polymer ?
#
loop_
_entity_poly.entity_id
_entity_poly.type
_entity_poly.pdbx_seq_one_letter_code
_entity_poly.pdbx_strand_id
1 'polypeptide(L)'
;GTLLWGEQDPPNRYTPMIPTFPVSGDSGTLEDRFDDPTEAAGRGVVRAKTGTLNTVTALSGRVTRDDGERMIAVVLFDGVQDTGVARNRADEFFATLAQS
;
A
#
# COMPACT_ATOMS: atom_id res chain seq x y z
N GLY A 1 -40.73 13.35 -2.06
CA GLY A 1 -39.49 14.09 -1.82
C GLY A 1 -38.47 13.61 -2.83
N THR A 2 -37.99 14.49 -3.70
CA THR A 2 -36.96 14.17 -4.68
C THR A 2 -35.62 14.05 -3.95
N LEU A 3 -35.08 12.84 -3.87
CA LEU A 3 -33.70 12.61 -3.41
C LEU A 3 -32.75 13.27 -4.42
N LEU A 4 -32.06 14.32 -3.98
CA LEU A 4 -30.88 14.85 -4.65
C LEU A 4 -29.76 13.82 -4.46
N TRP A 5 -29.58 12.93 -5.44
CA TRP A 5 -28.31 12.22 -5.56
C TRP A 5 -27.24 13.28 -5.81
N GLY A 6 -26.26 13.36 -4.91
CA GLY A 6 -25.10 14.23 -5.09
C GLY A 6 -24.43 13.92 -6.43
N GLU A 7 -23.88 14.94 -7.07
CA GLU A 7 -23.07 14.82 -8.28
C GLU A 7 -22.05 13.68 -8.10
N GLN A 8 -22.19 12.63 -8.90
CA GLN A 8 -21.20 11.55 -8.89
C GLN A 8 -19.91 12.10 -9.50
N ASP A 9 -18.78 11.85 -8.84
CA ASP A 9 -17.50 12.19 -9.43
C ASP A 9 -17.37 11.52 -10.80
N PRO A 10 -16.81 12.21 -11.80
CA PRO A 10 -16.56 11.60 -13.10
C PRO A 10 -15.68 10.36 -12.90
N PRO A 11 -15.91 9.29 -13.69
CA PRO A 11 -15.09 8.09 -13.61
C PRO A 11 -13.62 8.48 -13.78
N ASN A 12 -12.74 7.85 -12.99
CA ASN A 12 -11.29 8.07 -13.00
C ASN A 12 -10.80 9.45 -12.53
N ARG A 13 -11.64 10.27 -11.87
CA ARG A 13 -11.23 11.56 -11.30
C ARG A 13 -9.92 11.49 -10.50
N TYR A 14 -9.71 10.40 -9.77
CA TYR A 14 -8.57 10.21 -8.86
C TYR A 14 -7.41 9.40 -9.46
N THR A 15 -7.52 8.93 -10.70
CA THR A 15 -6.45 8.19 -11.37
C THR A 15 -5.10 8.93 -11.37
N PRO A 16 -5.05 10.26 -11.55
CA PRO A 16 -3.79 11.01 -11.49
C PRO A 16 -3.11 10.99 -10.12
N MET A 17 -3.81 10.64 -9.03
CA MET A 17 -3.21 10.54 -7.69
C MET A 17 -2.43 9.24 -7.50
N ILE A 18 -2.79 8.16 -8.19
CA ILE A 18 -2.15 6.86 -8.00
C ILE A 18 -0.63 6.88 -8.32
N PRO A 19 -0.16 7.57 -9.37
CA PRO A 19 1.27 7.70 -9.63
C PRO A 19 2.06 8.47 -8.57
N THR A 20 1.41 9.27 -7.72
CA THR A 20 2.09 10.10 -6.70
C THR A 20 2.44 9.32 -5.43
N PHE A 21 1.96 8.09 -5.30
CA PHE A 21 2.32 7.21 -4.19
C PHE A 21 3.75 6.69 -4.36
N PRO A 22 4.55 6.64 -3.28
CA PRO A 22 5.83 5.92 -3.23
C PRO A 22 5.76 4.52 -3.83
N VAL A 23 6.82 4.10 -4.52
CA VAL A 23 6.97 2.77 -5.12
C VAL A 23 7.90 1.92 -4.24
N SER A 24 7.51 0.68 -3.94
CA SER A 24 8.31 -0.26 -3.17
C SER A 24 9.69 -0.49 -3.78
N GLY A 25 10.74 -0.25 -2.99
CA GLY A 25 12.12 -0.44 -3.39
C GLY A 25 12.67 0.58 -4.39
N ASP A 26 11.98 1.71 -4.58
CA ASP A 26 12.33 2.68 -5.63
C ASP A 26 12.18 4.14 -5.20
N SER A 27 11.14 4.52 -4.45
CA SER A 27 10.93 5.94 -4.15
C SER A 27 10.28 6.23 -2.80
N GLY A 28 10.58 7.42 -2.29
CA GLY A 28 9.97 7.98 -1.09
C GLY A 28 10.19 7.10 0.14
N THR A 29 9.20 7.02 1.03
CA THR A 29 9.30 6.22 2.26
C THR A 29 9.34 4.70 2.05
N LEU A 30 9.32 4.23 0.80
CA LEU A 30 9.44 2.81 0.47
C LEU A 30 10.75 2.48 -0.28
N GLU A 31 11.63 3.45 -0.49
CA GLU A 31 12.90 3.29 -1.24
C GLU A 31 13.75 2.13 -0.67
N ASP A 32 13.92 2.11 0.65
CA ASP A 32 14.68 1.09 1.37
C ASP A 32 13.77 0.02 2.01
N ARG A 33 12.65 -0.32 1.36
CA ARG A 33 11.71 -1.36 1.84
C ARG A 33 11.51 -2.44 0.80
N PHE A 34 10.95 -3.58 1.21
CA PHE A 34 10.85 -4.77 0.36
C PHE A 34 12.24 -5.23 -0.10
N ASP A 35 13.20 -5.24 0.83
CA ASP A 35 14.59 -5.64 0.63
C ASP A 35 14.93 -7.00 1.26
N ASP A 36 14.03 -7.54 2.09
CA ASP A 36 14.12 -8.90 2.61
C ASP A 36 13.65 -9.97 1.59
N PRO A 37 14.22 -11.20 1.60
CA PRO A 37 13.83 -12.26 0.68
C PRO A 37 12.35 -12.64 0.73
N THR A 38 11.70 -12.52 1.89
CA THR A 38 10.26 -12.81 2.07
C THR A 38 9.36 -11.73 1.46
N GLU A 39 9.92 -10.55 1.18
CA GLU A 39 9.19 -9.37 0.69
C GLU A 39 9.46 -9.08 -0.79
N ALA A 40 10.46 -9.74 -1.38
CA ALA A 40 11.01 -9.42 -2.70
C ALA A 40 9.95 -9.34 -3.82
N ALA A 41 8.92 -10.18 -3.77
CA ALA A 41 7.84 -10.15 -4.77
C ALA A 41 6.99 -8.86 -4.74
N GLY A 42 7.00 -8.14 -3.62
CA GLY A 42 6.34 -6.84 -3.51
C GLY A 42 7.16 -5.68 -4.09
N ARG A 43 8.44 -5.87 -4.43
CA ARG A 43 9.31 -4.79 -4.91
C ARG A 43 8.90 -4.32 -6.31
N GLY A 44 8.80 -3.00 -6.51
CA GLY A 44 8.40 -2.35 -7.77
C GLY A 44 6.91 -2.43 -8.12
N VAL A 45 6.16 -3.36 -7.52
CA VAL A 45 4.74 -3.60 -7.85
C VAL A 45 3.75 -3.02 -6.82
N VAL A 46 4.26 -2.54 -5.68
CA VAL A 46 3.46 -1.88 -4.64
C VAL A 46 3.61 -0.37 -4.77
N ARG A 47 2.48 0.33 -4.78
CA ARG A 47 2.40 1.80 -4.67
C ARG A 47 1.54 2.16 -3.50
N ALA A 48 2.15 2.68 -2.45
CA ALA A 48 1.49 2.83 -1.16
C ALA A 48 2.02 4.00 -0.33
N LYS A 49 1.20 4.44 0.62
CA LYS A 49 1.57 5.43 1.62
C LYS A 49 1.88 4.74 2.94
N THR A 50 2.96 5.16 3.57
CA THR A 50 3.36 4.76 4.92
C THR A 50 2.73 5.67 5.98
N GLY A 51 2.45 5.09 7.15
CA GLY A 51 2.16 5.82 8.38
C GLY A 51 2.89 5.16 9.55
N THR A 52 3.55 5.94 10.40
CA THR A 52 4.15 5.43 11.63
C THR A 52 4.05 6.46 12.74
N LEU A 53 3.59 6.02 13.90
CA LEU A 53 3.65 6.74 15.18
C LEU A 53 4.40 5.88 16.20
N ASN A 54 4.32 6.23 17.48
CA ASN A 54 5.06 5.54 18.55
C ASN A 54 4.76 4.02 18.60
N THR A 55 3.48 3.65 18.54
CA THR A 55 3.01 2.25 18.66
C THR A 55 2.11 1.83 17.50
N VAL A 56 2.09 2.62 16.42
CA VAL A 56 1.23 2.39 15.25
C VAL A 56 2.09 2.30 14.01
N THR A 57 1.82 1.30 13.17
CA THR A 57 2.39 1.18 11.81
C THR A 57 1.28 0.91 10.82
N ALA A 58 1.28 1.63 9.70
CA ALA A 58 0.31 1.46 8.64
C ALA A 58 0.95 1.53 7.25
N LEU A 59 0.38 0.76 6.32
CA LEU A 59 0.70 0.78 4.90
C LEU A 59 -0.60 0.63 4.10
N SER A 60 -0.88 1.58 3.22
CA SER A 60 -2.11 1.57 2.43
C SER A 60 -1.82 1.93 0.98
N GLY A 61 -2.38 1.16 0.05
CA GLY A 61 -2.13 1.41 -1.36
C GLY A 61 -2.59 0.28 -2.26
N ARG A 62 -1.99 0.23 -3.45
CA ARG A 62 -2.23 -0.81 -4.44
C ARG A 62 -1.04 -1.75 -4.58
N VAL A 63 -1.33 -3.00 -4.91
CA VAL A 63 -0.38 -3.99 -5.39
C VAL A 63 -0.83 -4.46 -6.77
N THR A 64 0.12 -4.62 -7.68
CA THR A 64 -0.13 -5.25 -8.99
C THR A 64 0.37 -6.68 -8.89
N ARG A 65 -0.52 -7.64 -9.15
CA ARG A 65 -0.21 -9.07 -9.15
C ARG A 65 0.54 -9.48 -10.41
N ASP A 66 1.12 -10.66 -10.37
CA ASP A 66 1.87 -11.26 -11.46
C ASP A 66 1.03 -11.43 -12.74
N ASP A 67 -0.28 -11.61 -12.59
CA ASP A 67 -1.25 -11.70 -13.69
C ASP A 67 -1.75 -10.33 -14.21
N GLY A 68 -1.29 -9.24 -13.59
CA GLY A 68 -1.66 -7.86 -13.92
C GLY A 68 -2.91 -7.34 -13.19
N GLU A 69 -3.59 -8.14 -12.37
CA GLU A 69 -4.68 -7.68 -11.53
C GLU A 69 -4.17 -6.64 -10.51
N ARG A 70 -4.98 -5.60 -10.24
CA ARG A 70 -4.65 -4.58 -9.25
C ARG A 70 -5.55 -4.73 -8.04
N MET A 71 -4.96 -4.92 -6.88
CA MET A 71 -5.68 -4.98 -5.61
C MET A 71 -5.40 -3.76 -4.76
N ILE A 72 -6.40 -3.34 -3.99
CA ILE A 72 -6.24 -2.33 -2.94
C ILE A 72 -6.13 -3.06 -1.61
N ALA A 73 -5.14 -2.68 -0.83
CA ALA A 73 -4.90 -3.24 0.49
C ALA A 73 -4.55 -2.15 1.50
N VAL A 74 -4.97 -2.39 2.74
CA VAL A 74 -4.72 -1.50 3.87
C VAL A 74 -4.36 -2.37 5.06
N VAL A 75 -3.20 -2.12 5.64
CA VAL A 75 -2.74 -2.73 6.88
C VAL A 75 -2.55 -1.63 7.91
N LEU A 76 -3.06 -1.87 9.12
CA LEU A 76 -2.89 -1.02 10.28
C LEU A 76 -2.63 -1.90 11.49
N PHE A 77 -1.46 -1.73 12.09
CA PHE A 77 -1.07 -2.34 13.34
C PHE A 77 -1.04 -1.26 14.42
N ASP A 78 -1.71 -1.52 15.53
CA ASP A 78 -1.68 -0.70 16.75
C ASP A 78 -1.13 -1.51 17.92
N GLY A 79 -0.64 -0.83 18.97
CA GLY A 79 -0.03 -1.45 20.14
C GLY A 79 1.27 -2.20 19.87
N VAL A 80 1.94 -1.93 18.74
CA VAL A 80 3.19 -2.63 18.39
C VAL A 80 4.33 -2.18 19.28
N GLN A 81 5.13 -3.13 19.75
CA GLN A 81 6.32 -2.87 20.58
C GLN A 81 7.52 -2.46 19.73
N ASP A 82 7.58 -2.94 18.48
CA ASP A 82 8.62 -2.65 17.52
C ASP A 82 7.98 -2.28 16.18
N THR A 83 8.12 -1.01 15.78
CA THR A 83 7.57 -0.52 14.52
C THR A 83 8.38 -0.96 13.30
N GLY A 84 9.64 -1.39 13.46
CA GLY A 84 10.43 -2.00 12.39
C GLY A 84 9.88 -3.39 12.04
N VAL A 85 9.68 -4.24 13.05
CA VAL A 85 9.07 -5.56 12.85
C VAL A 85 7.66 -5.44 12.24
N ALA A 86 6.85 -4.51 12.75
CA ALA A 86 5.51 -4.27 12.21
C ALA A 86 5.52 -3.77 10.76
N ARG A 87 6.54 -2.98 10.38
CA ARG A 87 6.76 -2.56 9.00
C ARG A 87 7.06 -3.77 8.11
N ASN A 88 8.03 -4.60 8.44
CA ASN A 88 8.37 -5.78 7.64
C ASN A 88 7.16 -6.72 7.49
N ARG A 89 6.36 -6.93 8.54
CA ARG A 89 5.11 -7.70 8.44
C ARG A 89 4.08 -7.10 7.49
N ALA A 90 4.02 -5.77 7.39
CA ALA A 90 3.16 -5.12 6.39
C ALA A 90 3.70 -5.34 4.97
N ASP A 91 5.02 -5.30 4.77
CA ASP A 91 5.65 -5.53 3.47
C ASP A 91 5.46 -6.99 3.02
N GLU A 92 5.66 -7.96 3.90
CA GLU A 92 5.39 -9.39 3.66
C GLU A 92 3.92 -9.64 3.26
N PHE A 93 2.98 -8.95 3.91
CA PHE A 93 1.56 -9.05 3.53
C PHE A 93 1.31 -8.56 2.11
N PHE A 94 1.86 -7.39 1.73
CA PHE A 94 1.75 -6.88 0.37
C PHE A 94 2.50 -7.78 -0.65
N ALA A 95 3.64 -8.35 -0.29
CA ALA A 95 4.39 -9.28 -1.14
C ALA A 95 3.65 -10.61 -1.35
N THR A 96 2.90 -11.08 -0.35
CA THR A 96 2.02 -12.25 -0.48
C THR A 96 0.89 -11.96 -1.47
N LEU A 97 0.29 -10.78 -1.39
CA LEU A 97 -0.75 -10.37 -2.33
C LEU A 97 -0.26 -10.30 -3.76
N ALA A 98 1.01 -9.90 -4.00
CA ALA A 98 1.58 -9.81 -5.34
C ALA A 98 1.65 -11.18 -6.05
N GLN A 99 1.98 -12.25 -5.31
CA GLN A 99 2.16 -13.61 -5.83
C GLN A 99 0.89 -14.47 -5.84
N SER A 100 -0.20 -13.97 -5.25
CA SER A 100 -1.40 -14.78 -5.05
C SER A 100 -2.10 -15.07 -6.38
#